data_AF-A0AAU7DK12-F1
#
_entry.id   AF-A0AAU7DK12-F1
#
_cell.length_a   1.000
_cell.length_b   1.000
_cell.length_c   1.000
_cell.angle_alpha   90.00
_cell.angle_beta   90.00
_cell.angle_gamma   90.00
#
_symmetry.space_group_name_H-M   'P 1'
#
loop_
_entity.id
_entity.type
_entity.pdbx_description
1 polymer ?
#
loop_
_entity_poly.entity_id
_entity_poly.type
_entity_poly.pdbx_seq_one_letter_code
_entity_poly.pdbx_strand_id
1 'polypeptide(L)'
;MRRIDRWPETAATVTSTDRFIPERWQRGPSEATIGFCYTPDGGEIQSGQFRVDDGCSLFNVDERDTFPIRYDPAHPERYFSSEFSIRSRLKFLGLLVVGFVAVFVYVFASFLRR
;
A
#
# COMPACT_ATOMS: atom_id res chain seq x y z
N MET A 1 13.64 9.90 -11.46
CA MET A 1 12.94 10.76 -10.48
C MET A 1 11.49 10.85 -10.91
N ARG A 2 10.54 10.38 -10.09
CA ARG A 2 9.11 10.37 -10.46
C ARG A 2 8.53 11.76 -10.15
N ARG A 3 7.58 12.22 -10.97
CA ARG A 3 6.93 13.55 -10.81
C ARG A 3 6.25 13.72 -9.43
N ILE A 4 5.89 12.59 -8.80
CA ILE A 4 5.28 12.46 -7.47
C ILE A 4 6.24 12.85 -6.33
N ASP A 5 7.55 12.75 -6.54
CA ASP A 5 8.54 13.11 -5.51
C ASP A 5 8.61 14.63 -5.25
N ARG A 6 7.99 15.44 -6.13
CA ARG A 6 7.92 16.91 -6.03
C ARG A 6 6.59 17.42 -5.47
N TRP A 7 5.65 16.52 -5.19
CA TRP A 7 4.38 16.91 -4.60
C TRP A 7 4.59 17.34 -3.15
N PRO A 8 3.98 18.46 -2.69
CA PRO A 8 4.02 18.86 -1.30
C PRO A 8 3.45 17.77 -0.41
N GLU A 9 4.04 17.65 0.78
CA GLU A 9 3.66 16.69 1.80
C GLU A 9 2.88 17.41 2.89
N THR A 10 1.72 16.88 3.26
CA THR A 10 0.87 17.40 4.32
C THR A 10 0.36 16.27 5.21
N ALA A 11 -0.03 16.60 6.44
CA ALA A 11 -0.62 15.64 7.34
C ALA A 11 -2.12 15.49 7.03
N ALA A 12 -2.53 14.28 6.70
CA ALA A 12 -3.94 13.91 6.63
C ALA A 12 -4.40 13.34 7.97
N THR A 13 -5.60 13.70 8.39
CA THR A 13 -6.25 13.17 9.57
C THR A 13 -7.29 12.14 9.16
N VAL A 14 -7.26 10.96 9.77
CA VAL A 14 -8.26 9.92 9.58
C VAL A 14 -9.59 10.39 10.14
N THR A 15 -10.64 10.35 9.32
CA THR A 15 -12.00 10.69 9.71
C THR A 15 -12.89 9.47 9.89
N SER A 16 -12.57 8.36 9.24
CA SER A 16 -13.32 7.12 9.32
C SER A 16 -12.45 5.94 8.93
N THR A 17 -12.62 4.83 9.64
CA THR A 17 -12.01 3.55 9.28
C THR A 17 -13.10 2.48 9.23
N ASP A 18 -13.35 1.94 8.04
CA ASP A 18 -14.27 0.83 7.80
C ASP A 18 -13.48 -0.42 7.43
N ARG A 19 -13.42 -1.39 8.35
CA ARG A 19 -12.63 -2.63 8.18
C ARG A 19 -13.55 -3.76 7.74
N PHE A 20 -13.30 -4.27 6.54
CA PHE A 20 -13.89 -5.49 6.04
C PHE A 20 -13.01 -6.69 6.39
N ILE A 21 -13.47 -7.47 7.36
CA ILE A 21 -12.85 -8.75 7.73
C ILE A 21 -13.76 -9.86 7.19
N PRO A 22 -13.33 -10.60 6.16
CA PRO A 22 -14.13 -11.68 5.62
C PRO A 22 -14.40 -12.74 6.69
N GLU A 23 -15.64 -13.18 6.80
CA GLU A 23 -16.01 -14.28 7.71
C GLU A 23 -15.27 -15.58 7.31
N ARG A 24 -15.18 -16.53 8.24
CA ARG A 24 -14.43 -17.80 8.10
C ARG A 24 -14.76 -18.61 6.84
N TRP A 25 -15.91 -18.36 6.21
CA TRP A 25 -16.41 -19.02 5.00
C TRP A 25 -16.27 -18.17 3.71
N GLN A 26 -15.98 -16.89 3.84
CA GLN A 26 -15.74 -15.99 2.71
C GLN A 26 -14.24 -16.01 2.35
N ARG A 27 -13.94 -16.24 1.07
CA ARG A 27 -12.57 -16.08 0.55
C ARG A 27 -12.37 -14.62 0.14
N GLY A 28 -11.39 -13.97 0.75
CA GLY A 28 -10.93 -12.64 0.36
C GLY A 28 -9.80 -12.16 1.28
N PRO A 29 -8.95 -11.23 0.85
CA PRO A 29 -8.07 -10.53 1.77
C PRO A 29 -8.90 -9.65 2.73
N SER A 30 -8.40 -9.42 3.93
CA SER A 30 -8.97 -8.39 4.80
C SER A 30 -8.62 -7.03 4.21
N GLU A 31 -9.61 -6.14 4.14
CA GLU A 31 -9.46 -4.83 3.53
C GLU A 31 -10.00 -3.76 4.47
N ALA A 32 -9.39 -2.58 4.47
CA ALA A 32 -9.89 -1.43 5.20
C ALA A 32 -10.06 -0.25 4.24
N THR A 33 -11.19 0.43 4.38
CA THR A 33 -11.48 1.71 3.77
C THR A 33 -11.19 2.80 4.80
N ILE A 34 -10.28 3.72 4.48
CA ILE A 34 -9.86 4.79 5.37
C ILE A 34 -10.27 6.10 4.72
N GLY A 35 -11.25 6.78 5.32
CA GLY A 35 -11.58 8.15 5.01
C GLY A 35 -10.62 9.09 5.74
N PHE A 36 -10.16 10.12 5.04
CA PHE A 36 -9.28 11.12 5.62
C PHE A 36 -9.64 12.52 5.13
N CYS A 37 -9.26 13.53 5.90
CA CYS A 37 -9.28 14.91 5.48
C CYS A 37 -7.91 15.54 5.64
N TYR A 38 -7.61 16.52 4.80
CA TYR A 38 -6.38 17.28 4.87
C TYR A 38 -6.64 18.71 4.41
N THR A 39 -5.83 19.65 4.88
CA THR A 39 -5.92 21.04 4.44
C THR A 39 -4.65 21.34 3.63
N PRO A 40 -4.76 21.61 2.32
CA PRO A 40 -3.65 22.14 1.54
C PRO A 40 -3.22 23.49 2.11
N ASP A 41 -1.96 23.88 1.96
CA ASP A 41 -1.43 25.15 2.49
C ASP A 41 -2.35 26.36 2.17
N GLY A 42 -3.07 26.84 3.20
CA GLY A 42 -3.98 27.98 3.11
C GLY A 42 -5.27 27.75 2.29
N GLY A 43 -5.56 26.51 1.91
CA GLY A 43 -6.72 26.14 1.10
C GLY A 43 -7.93 25.64 1.90
N GLU A 44 -8.96 25.21 1.18
CA GLU A 44 -10.12 24.54 1.78
C GLU A 44 -9.79 23.11 2.20
N ILE A 45 -10.49 22.61 3.21
CA ILE A 45 -10.39 21.22 3.66
C ILE A 45 -10.79 20.30 2.50
N GLN A 46 -9.88 19.42 2.12
CA GLN A 46 -10.10 18.35 1.16
C GLN A 46 -10.34 17.04 1.90
N SER A 47 -11.11 16.15 1.29
CA SER A 47 -11.33 14.80 1.78
C SER A 47 -11.00 13.77 0.72
N GLY A 48 -10.57 12.59 1.17
CA GLY A 48 -10.22 11.48 0.30
C GLY A 48 -10.46 10.15 1.00
N GLN A 49 -10.34 9.09 0.22
CA GLN A 49 -10.49 7.72 0.70
C GLN A 49 -9.34 6.86 0.17
N PHE A 50 -8.78 6.02 1.03
CA PHE A 50 -7.87 4.95 0.67
C PHE A 50 -8.53 3.60 0.91
N ARG A 51 -8.27 2.64 0.03
CA ARG A 51 -8.57 1.23 0.25
C ARG A 51 -7.24 0.50 0.44
N VAL A 52 -7.03 -0.08 1.60
CA VAL A 52 -5.79 -0.75 1.99
C VAL A 52 -6.07 -2.21 2.32
N ASP A 53 -5.06 -3.06 2.14
CA ASP A 53 -5.09 -4.46 2.59
C ASP A 53 -4.50 -4.58 4.01
N ASP A 54 -4.68 -5.75 4.64
CA ASP A 54 -4.03 -6.10 5.92
C ASP A 54 -2.50 -6.08 5.91
N GLY A 55 -1.88 -5.99 4.73
CA GLY A 55 -0.44 -5.86 4.55
C GLY A 55 0.08 -4.42 4.71
N CYS A 56 -0.80 -3.42 4.71
CA CYS A 56 -0.43 -2.01 4.85
C CYS A 56 -0.39 -1.57 6.32
N SER A 57 0.56 -0.70 6.68
CA SER A 57 0.61 -0.07 8.02
C SER A 57 -0.67 0.67 8.35
N LEU A 58 -1.28 1.28 7.32
CA LEU A 58 -2.53 2.01 7.42
C LEU A 58 -3.74 1.13 7.82
N PHE A 59 -3.68 -0.20 7.73
CA PHE A 59 -4.84 -1.06 8.04
C PHE A 59 -5.34 -0.91 9.50
N ASN A 60 -4.42 -0.67 10.43
CA ASN A 60 -4.72 -0.56 11.86
C ASN A 60 -4.83 0.89 12.35
N VAL A 61 -4.96 1.88 11.46
CA VAL A 61 -5.15 3.27 11.90
C VAL A 61 -6.55 3.46 12.45
N ASP A 62 -6.64 4.26 13.50
CA ASP A 62 -7.88 4.63 14.14
C ASP A 62 -8.27 6.07 13.76
N GLU A 63 -9.51 6.43 14.05
CA GLU A 63 -9.98 7.80 13.81
C GLU A 63 -9.12 8.80 14.57
N ARG A 64 -8.85 9.95 13.94
CA ARG A 64 -7.97 11.04 14.42
C ARG A 64 -6.47 10.74 14.33
N ASP A 65 -6.06 9.56 13.90
CA ASP A 65 -4.67 9.33 13.55
C ASP A 65 -4.26 10.24 12.39
N THR A 66 -3.00 10.63 12.39
CA THR A 66 -2.44 11.47 11.32
C THR A 66 -1.36 10.71 10.57
N PHE A 67 -1.37 10.83 9.25
CA PHE A 67 -0.38 10.18 8.39
C PHE A 67 0.02 11.11 7.24
N PRO A 68 1.27 11.02 6.77
CA PRO A 68 1.74 11.88 5.71
C PRO A 68 1.10 11.48 4.37
N ILE A 69 0.60 12.47 3.65
CA ILE A 69 0.15 12.33 2.27
C ILE A 69 0.85 13.37 1.39
N ARG A 70 1.02 13.02 0.13
CA ARG A 70 1.44 13.95 -0.91
C ARG A 70 0.27 14.24 -1.83
N TYR A 71 0.05 15.49 -2.18
CA TYR A 71 -1.05 15.90 -3.05
C TYR A 71 -0.52 16.70 -4.24
N ASP A 72 -1.20 16.63 -5.39
CA ASP A 72 -0.87 17.46 -6.55
C ASP A 72 -1.52 18.85 -6.38
N PRO A 73 -0.75 19.95 -6.28
CA PRO A 73 -1.32 21.29 -6.11
C PRO A 73 -2.19 21.73 -7.28
N ALA A 74 -1.94 21.19 -8.48
CA ALA A 74 -2.73 21.50 -9.66
C ALA A 74 -4.08 20.75 -9.67
N HIS A 75 -4.13 19.59 -9.02
CA HIS A 75 -5.26 18.65 -9.01
C HIS A 75 -5.39 18.03 -7.61
N PRO A 76 -6.02 18.73 -6.63
CA PRO A 76 -6.09 18.28 -5.24
C PRO A 76 -6.84 16.95 -5.06
N GLU A 77 -7.62 16.51 -6.04
CA GLU A 77 -8.19 15.16 -6.08
C GLU A 77 -7.14 14.05 -6.27
N ARG A 78 -5.91 14.40 -6.67
CA ARG A 78 -4.79 13.46 -6.84
C ARG A 78 -3.88 13.48 -5.62
N TYR A 79 -3.90 12.38 -4.89
CA TYR A 79 -3.11 12.19 -3.68
C TYR A 79 -2.38 10.83 -3.71
N PHE A 80 -1.27 10.77 -2.98
CA PHE A 80 -0.42 9.59 -2.84
C PHE A 80 0.09 9.50 -1.41
N SER A 81 -0.08 8.35 -0.74
CA SER A 81 0.55 8.07 0.55
C SER A 81 1.71 7.10 0.36
N SER A 82 2.88 7.44 0.92
CA SER A 82 4.08 6.59 0.90
C SER A 82 3.92 5.31 1.72
N GLU A 83 2.98 5.30 2.68
CA GLU A 83 2.63 4.13 3.48
C GLU A 83 1.82 3.08 2.72
N PHE A 84 1.39 3.41 1.49
CA PHE A 84 0.87 2.45 0.52
C PHE A 84 1.99 1.57 -0.03
N SER A 85 2.76 0.93 0.86
CA SER A 85 3.78 -0.03 0.47
C SER A 85 3.09 -1.36 0.22
N ILE A 86 2.96 -1.71 -1.06
CA ILE A 86 2.57 -3.02 -1.57
C ILE A 86 3.67 -4.01 -1.16
N ARG A 87 3.73 -4.34 0.13
CA ARG A 87 4.79 -5.14 0.75
C ARG A 87 4.54 -6.63 0.59
N SER A 88 3.31 -7.01 0.25
CA SER A 88 2.84 -8.39 0.09
C SER A 88 3.29 -9.03 -1.24
N ARG A 89 3.21 -8.30 -2.38
CA ARG A 89 3.54 -8.88 -3.70
C ARG A 89 5.04 -9.15 -3.94
N LEU A 90 5.94 -8.38 -3.33
CA LEU A 90 7.39 -8.56 -3.51
C LEU A 90 7.93 -9.84 -2.86
N LYS A 91 7.32 -10.30 -1.75
CA LYS A 91 7.74 -11.53 -1.05
C LYS A 91 7.46 -12.79 -1.88
N PHE A 92 6.30 -12.83 -2.55
CA PHE A 92 5.94 -13.97 -3.42
C PHE A 92 6.87 -14.10 -4.63
N LEU A 93 7.26 -12.98 -5.25
CA LEU A 93 8.17 -13.00 -6.38
C LEU A 93 9.56 -13.52 -5.99
N GLY A 94 10.10 -13.08 -4.84
CA GLY A 94 11.39 -13.55 -4.35
C GLY A 94 11.43 -15.06 -4.08
N LEU A 95 10.36 -15.61 -3.50
CA LEU A 95 10.27 -17.05 -3.19
C LEU A 95 10.20 -17.92 -4.46
N LEU A 96 9.52 -17.43 -5.50
CA LEU A 96 9.43 -18.08 -6.80
C LEU A 96 10.79 -18.15 -7.53
N VAL A 97 11.56 -17.05 -7.50
CA VAL A 97 12.91 -16.99 -8.09
C VAL A 97 13.86 -17.97 -7.40
N VAL A 98 13.84 -18.03 -6.06
CA VAL A 98 14.68 -18.98 -5.30
C VAL A 98 14.34 -20.43 -5.66
N GLY A 99 13.05 -20.76 -5.76
CA GLY A 99 12.60 -22.09 -6.18
C GLY A 99 13.09 -22.45 -7.59
N PHE A 100 13.00 -21.51 -8.54
CA PHE A 100 13.43 -21.74 -9.92
C PHE A 100 14.94 -21.95 -10.02
N VAL A 101 15.74 -21.19 -9.27
CA VAL A 101 17.21 -21.35 -9.23
C VAL A 101 17.59 -22.71 -8.64
N ALA A 102 16.93 -23.16 -7.57
CA ALA A 102 17.22 -24.47 -6.97
C ALA A 102 16.94 -25.63 -7.93
N VAL A 103 15.81 -25.58 -8.64
CA VAL A 103 15.46 -26.58 -9.68
C VAL A 103 16.47 -26.53 -10.83
N PHE A 104 16.84 -25.33 -11.29
CA PHE A 104 17.80 -25.17 -12.37
C PHE A 104 19.17 -25.73 -12.01
N VAL A 105 19.68 -25.45 -10.81
CA VAL A 105 20.95 -25.99 -10.31
C VAL A 105 20.88 -27.52 -10.20
N TYR A 106 19.77 -28.06 -9.71
CA TYR A 106 19.58 -29.51 -9.60
C TYR A 106 19.61 -30.20 -10.97
N VAL A 107 18.85 -29.68 -11.93
CA VAL A 107 18.81 -30.21 -13.31
C VAL A 107 20.19 -30.11 -13.95
N PHE A 108 20.85 -28.96 -13.84
CA PHE A 108 22.18 -28.76 -14.41
C PHE A 108 23.22 -29.71 -13.80
N ALA A 109 23.21 -29.88 -12.48
CA ALA A 109 24.09 -30.80 -11.77
C ALA A 109 23.81 -32.27 -12.15
N SER A 110 22.56 -32.64 -12.41
CA SER A 110 22.21 -33.99 -12.87
C SER A 110 22.67 -34.29 -14.29
N PHE A 111 22.69 -33.28 -15.18
CA PHE A 111 23.22 -33.42 -16.54
C PHE A 111 24.74 -33.55 -16.57
N LEU A 112 25.46 -32.86 -15.68
CA LEU A 112 26.92 -32.96 -15.53
C LEU A 112 27.40 -34.28 -14.92
N ARG A 113 26.51 -35.04 -14.28
CA ARG A 113 26.82 -36.37 -13.70
C ARG A 113 26.53 -37.54 -14.64
N ARG A 114 25.97 -37.29 -15.82
CA ARG A 114 25.83 -38.26 -16.91
C ARG A 114 26.97 -38.10 -17.89
#